data_AF-A0A840S5G2-F1
#
_entry.id   AF-A0A840S5G2-F1
#
_cell.length_a   1.000
_cell.length_b   1.000
_cell.length_c   1.000
_cell.angle_alpha   90.00
_cell.angle_beta   90.00
_cell.angle_gamma   90.00
#
_symmetry.space_group_name_H-M   'P 1'
#
loop_
_entity.id
_entity.type
_entity.pdbx_description
1 polymer ?
#
loop_
_entity_poly.entity_id
_entity_poly.type
_entity_poly.pdbx_seq_one_letter_code
_entity_poly.pdbx_strand_id
1 'polypeptide(L)'
;MNKIDITTIHLGSRFSADVYFDDGVNMFLGARKPAKHYHLACIKRWAVPFLLSEGHELPPEDINSKNSTANEEPAELEELEEVDELEELEQA
;
A
#
# COMPACT_ATOMS: atom_id res chain seq x y z
N MET A 1 -13.39 -2.03 -11.42
CA MET A 1 -12.78 -1.13 -10.44
C MET A 1 -13.24 0.29 -10.69
N ASN A 2 -13.75 0.93 -9.64
CA ASN A 2 -14.12 2.33 -9.61
C ASN A 2 -12.89 3.19 -9.37
N LYS A 3 -12.85 4.36 -10.00
CA LYS A 3 -11.80 5.36 -9.76
C LYS A 3 -12.16 6.21 -8.54
N ILE A 4 -11.20 6.37 -7.64
CA ILE A 4 -11.30 7.22 -6.47
C ILE A 4 -10.40 8.44 -6.70
N ASP A 5 -10.97 9.62 -6.50
CA ASP A 5 -10.22 10.87 -6.55
C ASP A 5 -9.34 10.98 -5.30
N ILE A 6 -8.06 11.29 -5.48
CA ILE A 6 -7.11 11.45 -4.37
C ILE A 6 -7.52 12.56 -3.41
N THR A 7 -8.33 13.52 -3.85
CA THR A 7 -8.82 14.63 -3.02
C THR A 7 -9.83 14.20 -1.96
N THR A 8 -10.48 13.05 -2.13
CA THR A 8 -11.40 12.49 -1.11
C THR A 8 -10.65 11.68 -0.05
N ILE A 9 -9.38 11.36 -0.29
CA ILE A 9 -8.57 10.61 0.66
C ILE A 9 -8.07 11.53 1.77
N HIS A 10 -8.56 11.27 2.98
CA HIS A 10 -8.18 12.00 4.17
C HIS A 10 -7.63 11.05 5.24
N LEU A 11 -7.00 11.63 6.25
CA LEU A 11 -6.53 10.84 7.39
C LEU A 11 -7.73 10.15 8.05
N GLY A 12 -7.65 8.83 8.18
CA GLY A 12 -8.73 8.01 8.73
C GLY A 12 -9.76 7.52 7.71
N SER A 13 -9.73 7.94 6.44
CA SER A 13 -10.59 7.40 5.39
C SER A 13 -10.43 5.88 5.28
N ARG A 14 -11.54 5.18 5.03
CA ARG A 14 -11.62 3.72 4.97
C ARG A 14 -12.48 3.29 3.80
N PHE A 15 -12.17 2.14 3.24
CA PHE A 15 -12.90 1.59 2.10
C PHE A 15 -13.43 0.19 2.41
N SER A 16 -14.55 -0.18 1.77
CA SER A 16 -15.18 -1.48 1.96
C SER A 16 -14.39 -2.65 1.34
N ALA A 17 -13.49 -2.35 0.40
CA ALA A 17 -12.59 -3.28 -0.27
C ALA A 17 -11.17 -2.69 -0.32
N ASP A 18 -10.21 -3.47 -0.81
CA ASP A 18 -8.84 -3.00 -1.01
C ASP A 18 -8.80 -1.86 -2.03
N VAL A 19 -7.85 -0.95 -1.81
CA VAL A 19 -7.57 0.19 -2.68
C VAL A 19 -6.19 -0.01 -3.28
N TYR A 20 -6.12 0.13 -4.59
CA TYR A 20 -4.91 -0.03 -5.39
C TYR A 20 -4.49 1.32 -5.99
N PHE A 21 -3.24 1.39 -6.42
CA PHE A 21 -2.77 2.47 -7.28
C PHE A 21 -3.42 2.40 -8.67
N ASP A 22 -3.06 3.34 -9.54
CA ASP A 22 -3.58 3.46 -10.91
C ASP A 22 -3.23 2.25 -11.80
N ASP A 23 -2.24 1.45 -11.39
CA ASP A 23 -1.88 0.18 -12.04
C ASP A 23 -2.87 -0.97 -11.76
N GLY A 24 -3.67 -0.87 -10.70
CA GLY A 24 -4.60 -1.93 -10.27
C GLY A 24 -3.93 -3.20 -9.73
N VAL A 25 -2.60 -3.19 -9.54
CA VAL A 25 -1.81 -4.34 -9.06
C VAL A 25 -1.24 -4.05 -7.68
N ASN A 26 -0.62 -2.88 -7.50
CA ASN A 26 -0.01 -2.50 -6.24
C ASN A 26 -1.07 -1.96 -5.28
N MET A 27 -1.13 -2.56 -4.08
CA MET A 27 -2.08 -2.15 -3.06
C MET A 27 -1.61 -0.87 -2.37
N PHE A 28 -2.51 0.11 -2.29
CA PHE A 28 -2.33 1.35 -1.56
C PHE A 28 -2.87 1.26 -0.12
N LEU A 29 -4.07 0.72 0.07
CA LEU A 29 -4.73 0.64 1.37
C LEU A 29 -5.59 -0.62 1.46
N GLY A 30 -5.40 -1.42 2.50
CA GLY A 30 -6.20 -2.63 2.74
C GLY A 30 -7.63 -2.32 3.18
N ALA A 31 -8.55 -3.23 2.87
CA ALA A 31 -9.97 -3.13 3.19
C ALA A 31 -10.19 -2.83 4.67
N ARG A 32 -11.05 -1.84 4.94
CA ARG A 32 -11.40 -1.34 6.28
C ARG A 32 -10.22 -0.81 7.10
N LYS A 33 -9.01 -0.68 6.54
CA LYS A 33 -7.89 -0.05 7.24
C LYS A 33 -7.96 1.48 7.08
N PRO A 34 -7.69 2.25 8.14
CA PRO A 34 -7.69 3.70 8.05
C PRO A 34 -6.45 4.20 7.32
N ALA A 35 -6.64 5.19 6.43
CA ALA A 35 -5.54 5.91 5.81
C ALA A 35 -4.72 6.65 6.87
N LYS A 36 -3.45 6.27 7.02
CA LYS A 36 -2.45 6.92 7.88
C LYS A 36 -1.67 8.02 7.13
N HIS A 37 -0.94 8.87 7.86
CA HIS A 37 -0.15 9.98 7.31
C HIS A 37 0.80 9.59 6.17
N TYR A 38 1.47 8.44 6.26
CA TYR A 38 2.41 8.00 5.22
C TYR A 38 1.72 7.71 3.88
N HIS A 39 0.46 7.25 3.90
CA HIS A 39 -0.31 7.04 2.67
C HIS A 39 -0.55 8.37 1.94
N LEU A 40 -0.92 9.41 2.67
CA LEU A 40 -1.09 10.77 2.11
C LEU A 40 0.24 11.32 1.58
N ALA A 41 1.35 11.02 2.24
CA ALA A 41 2.68 11.39 1.78
C ALA A 41 3.04 10.67 0.47
N CYS A 42 2.72 9.37 0.33
CA CYS A 42 2.92 8.61 -0.90
C CYS A 42 2.15 9.20 -2.08
N ILE A 43 0.86 9.52 -1.92
CA ILE A 43 0.04 10.16 -2.96
C ILE A 43 0.73 11.43 -3.49
N LYS A 44 1.19 12.29 -2.57
CA LYS A 44 1.86 13.55 -2.94
C LYS A 44 3.22 13.31 -3.59
N ARG A 45 4.03 12.42 -3.01
CA ARG A 45 5.40 12.17 -3.47
C ARG A 45 5.44 11.55 -4.86
N TRP A 46 4.48 10.69 -5.18
CA TRP A 46 4.42 9.98 -6.46
C TRP A 46 3.46 10.63 -7.45
N ALA A 47 2.86 11.77 -7.10
CA ALA A 47 1.88 12.48 -7.93
C ALA A 47 0.78 11.55 -8.46
N VAL A 48 0.26 10.69 -7.58
CA VAL A 48 -0.75 9.67 -7.94
C VAL A 48 -1.99 10.37 -8.51
N PRO A 49 -2.46 10.03 -9.72
CA PRO A 49 -3.57 10.74 -10.36
C PRO A 49 -4.94 10.31 -9.82
N PHE A 50 -5.11 9.02 -9.54
CA PHE A 50 -6.32 8.42 -8.98
C PHE A 50 -5.97 7.08 -8.34
N LEU A 51 -6.87 6.57 -7.52
CA LEU A 51 -6.79 5.22 -6.95
C LEU A 51 -7.90 4.34 -7.52
N LEU A 52 -7.76 3.02 -7.35
CA LEU A 52 -8.72 2.04 -7.83
C LEU A 52 -9.27 1.20 -6.69
N SER A 53 -10.58 0.99 -6.64
CA SER A 53 -11.20 0.03 -5.72
C SER A 53 -12.49 -0.53 -6.29
N GLU A 54 -12.84 -1.76 -5.95
CA GLU A 54 -14.19 -2.31 -6.17
C GLU A 54 -15.18 -1.91 -5.05
N GLY A 55 -14.67 -1.27 -4.00
CA GLY A 55 -15.44 -0.84 -2.86
C GLY A 55 -15.96 0.59 -2.95
N HIS A 56 -16.53 1.04 -1.84
CA HIS A 56 -16.91 2.44 -1.60
C HIS A 56 -16.29 2.93 -0.30
N GLU A 57 -16.21 4.25 -0.14
CA GLU A 57 -15.76 4.88 1.10
C GLU A 57 -16.76 4.58 2.22
N LEU A 58 -16.24 4.19 3.38
CA LEU A 58 -17.02 3.94 4.58
C LEU A 58 -17.20 5.24 5.36
N PRO A 59 -18.37 5.45 5.99
CA PRO A 59 -18.57 6.62 6.83
C PRO A 59 -17.54 6.66 7.96
N PRO A 60 -17.16 7.86 8.43
CA PRO A 60 -16.25 8.01 9.56
C PRO A 60 -16.83 7.26 10.78
N GLU A 61 -16.10 6.29 11.31
CA GLU A 61 -16.47 5.67 12.59
C GLU A 61 -16.15 6.67 13.71
N ASP A 62 -17.15 6.97 14.53
CA ASP A 62 -16.93 7.62 15.83
C ASP A 62 -15.94 6.74 16.62
N ILE A 63 -14.80 7.33 16.94
CA ILE A 63 -13.62 6.66 17.49
C ILE A 63 -13.94 6.16 18.91
N ASN A 64 -14.63 5.03 19.04
CA ASN A 64 -14.83 4.38 20.34
C ASN A 64 -14.88 2.86 20.30
N SER A 65 -14.29 2.22 19.29
CA SER A 65 -14.08 0.77 19.29
C SER A 65 -12.61 0.40 19.15
N LYS A 66 -12.04 0.05 20.31
CA LYS A 66 -10.76 -0.61 20.48
C LYS A 66 -10.70 -1.87 19.60
N ASN A 67 -9.88 -1.86 18.54
CA ASN A 67 -9.08 -3.02 18.14
C ASN A 67 -8.05 -2.64 17.06
N SER A 68 -6.91 -2.14 17.51
CA SER A 68 -5.67 -2.25 16.76
C SER A 68 -5.22 -3.70 16.79
N THR A 69 -5.53 -4.44 15.73
CA THR A 69 -4.78 -5.65 15.37
C THR A 69 -4.62 -5.66 13.86
N ALA A 70 -3.71 -4.82 13.38
CA ALA A 70 -3.07 -5.05 12.10
C ALA A 70 -1.75 -5.75 12.45
N ASN A 71 -1.73 -7.07 12.28
CA ASN A 71 -0.49 -7.82 12.18
C ASN A 71 0.20 -7.31 10.90
N GLU A 72 1.06 -6.31 11.05
CA GLU A 72 2.01 -5.91 10.02
C GLU A 72 3.14 -6.94 10.13
N GLU A 73 2.99 -8.10 9.47
CA GLU A 73 4.16 -8.93 9.20
C GLU A 73 5.03 -8.13 8.22
N PRO A 74 6.25 -7.72 8.61
CA PRO A 74 7.17 -7.14 7.66
C PRO A 74 7.48 -8.25 6.65
N ALA A 75 7.13 -8.03 5.37
CA ALA A 75 7.68 -8.85 4.30
C ALA A 75 9.21 -8.72 4.40
N GLU A 76 9.87 -9.80 4.81
CA GLU A 76 11.32 -9.95 4.77
C GLU A 76 11.76 -9.68 3.32
N LEU A 77 12.35 -8.51 3.10
CA LEU A 77 13.15 -8.23 1.91
C LEU A 77 14.44 -9.05 2.06
N GLU A 78 14.37 -10.34 1.75
CA GLU A 78 15.54 -11.21 1.72
C GLU A 78 16.33 -10.93 0.43
N GLU A 79 17.41 -10.17 0.64
CA GLU A 79 18.66 -10.04 -0.12
C GLU A 79 18.71 -10.60 -1.56
N LEU A 80 18.92 -9.70 -2.53
CA LEU A 80 19.28 -10.08 -3.91
C LEU A 80 20.56 -10.92 -3.88
N GLU A 81 20.49 -12.18 -4.32
CA GLU A 81 21.68 -13.01 -4.59
C GLU A 81 22.58 -12.31 -5.64
N GLU A 82 23.76 -11.85 -5.22
CA GLU A 82 24.84 -11.46 -6.14
C GLU A 82 25.34 -12.73 -6.85
N VAL A 83 24.86 -12.92 -8.08
CA VAL A 83 25.33 -13.96 -9.00
C VAL A 83 26.68 -13.50 -9.57
N ASP A 84 27.78 -13.81 -8.89
CA ASP A 84 29.13 -13.71 -9.48
C ASP A 84 29.63 -15.12 -9.81
N GLU A 85 29.08 -15.66 -10.89
CA GLU A 85 29.59 -16.82 -11.59
C GLU A 85 30.65 -16.34 -12.60
N LEU A 86 31.78 -17.05 -12.68
CA LEU A 86 32.85 -17.00 -13.70
C LEU A 86 34.13 -16.22 -13.31
N GLU A 87 35.10 -16.92 -12.71
CA GLU A 87 36.40 -17.11 -13.38
C GLU A 87 37.18 -18.32 -12.80
N GLU A 88 36.94 -19.48 -13.39
CA GLU A 88 37.80 -20.64 -13.31
C GLU A 88 39.01 -20.39 -14.23
N LEU A 89 40.13 -19.86 -13.71
CA LEU A 89 41.39 -19.78 -14.44
C LEU A 89 42.58 -20.16 -13.55
N GLU A 90 42.91 -21.46 -13.61
CA GLU A 90 44.25 -22.01 -13.87
C GLU A 90 45.48 -21.17 -13.44
N GLN A 91 46.14 -21.54 -12.33
CA GLN A 91 47.62 -21.68 -12.16
C GLN A 91 48.08 -21.49 -10.70
N ALA A 92 48.69 -22.54 -10.11
CA ALA A 92 49.98 -22.52 -9.41
C ALA A 92 50.36 -23.93 -8.93
#